data_AF-A0A924QE60-F1
#
_entry.id   AF-A0A924QE60-F1
#
_cell.length_a   1.000
_cell.length_b   1.000
_cell.length_c   1.000
_cell.angle_alpha   90.00
_cell.angle_beta   90.00
_cell.angle_gamma   90.00
#
_symmetry.space_group_name_H-M   'P 1'
#
loop_
_entity.id
_entity.type
_entity.pdbx_description
1 polymer ?
#
loop_
_entity_poly.entity_id
_entity_poly.type
_entity_poly.pdbx_seq_one_letter_code
_entity_poly.pdbx_strand_id
1 'polypeptide(L)'
;MAVTAAPALAAAAAHKSFLAFDFGALRVGVAHGNTVTRTAQPLGTIAATGIQRFERIQKFIAQWQPDALVIGVPFHPDGAAHDNTERARRFGRQLQGRFGLSVIEVDERYSTTEAHSFGAGDVNADIDAISAAIILEQHLRGLP
;
A
#
# COMPACT_ATOMS: atom_id res chain seq x y z
N MET A 1 27.28 19.78 -33.68
CA MET A 1 27.47 19.67 -32.22
C MET A 1 26.54 18.59 -31.70
N ALA A 2 27.06 17.36 -31.53
CA ALA A 2 26.30 16.27 -30.96
C ALA A 2 26.60 16.21 -29.46
N VAL A 3 25.62 16.52 -28.63
CA VAL A 3 25.69 16.26 -27.19
C VAL A 3 25.22 14.83 -27.00
N THR A 4 26.17 13.90 -26.96
CA THR A 4 25.93 12.55 -26.44
C THR A 4 25.71 12.67 -24.93
N ALA A 5 24.46 12.52 -24.49
CA ALA A 5 24.19 12.31 -23.08
C ALA A 5 24.89 11.00 -22.66
N ALA A 6 25.80 11.09 -21.69
CA ALA A 6 26.38 9.93 -21.05
C ALA A 6 25.26 9.06 -20.47
N PRO A 7 25.37 7.71 -20.49
CA PRO A 7 24.41 6.87 -19.81
C PRO A 7 24.46 7.23 -18.33
N ALA A 8 23.35 7.71 -17.79
CA ALA A 8 23.24 7.95 -16.37
C ALA A 8 23.59 6.64 -15.65
N LEU A 9 24.69 6.71 -14.93
CA LEU A 9 25.33 5.67 -14.14
C LEU A 9 24.27 4.76 -13.50
N ALA A 10 24.39 3.47 -13.80
CA ALA A 10 23.53 2.40 -13.33
C ALA A 10 23.06 2.56 -11.87
N ALA A 11 21.74 2.54 -11.68
CA ALA A 11 21.03 1.80 -10.64
C ALA A 11 21.69 1.70 -9.24
N ALA A 12 22.25 2.78 -8.70
CA ALA A 12 22.39 2.93 -7.26
C ALA A 12 20.97 2.96 -6.70
N ALA A 13 20.61 2.00 -5.84
CA ALA A 13 19.25 1.75 -5.37
C ALA A 13 18.52 3.06 -5.03
N ALA A 14 17.73 3.56 -5.98
CA ALA A 14 16.98 4.80 -5.79
C ALA A 14 16.07 4.57 -4.58
N HIS A 15 16.21 5.44 -3.58
CA HIS A 15 15.32 5.43 -2.43
C HIS A 15 13.90 5.61 -2.94
N LYS A 16 13.06 4.59 -2.75
CA LYS A 16 11.64 4.65 -3.14
C LYS A 16 10.77 4.70 -1.91
N SER A 17 9.78 5.55 -1.94
CA SER A 17 8.71 5.61 -0.94
C SER A 17 7.41 5.04 -1.52
N PHE A 18 6.58 4.53 -0.62
CA PHE A 18 5.32 3.89 -0.97
C PHE A 18 4.23 4.33 -0.01
N LEU A 19 3.01 4.42 -0.53
CA LEU A 19 1.81 4.39 0.28
C LEU A 19 1.12 3.05 0.09
N ALA A 20 0.77 2.40 1.19
CA ALA A 20 -0.02 1.18 1.17
C ALA A 20 -1.45 1.43 1.63
N PHE A 21 -2.37 0.68 1.04
CA PHE A 21 -3.78 0.69 1.38
C PHE A 21 -4.29 -0.72 1.67
N ASP A 22 -4.84 -0.91 2.86
CA ASP A 22 -5.66 -2.08 3.19
C ASP A 22 -7.11 -1.77 2.82
N PHE A 23 -7.63 -2.43 1.80
CA PHE A 23 -8.93 -2.10 1.23
C PHE A 23 -10.07 -2.84 1.94
N GLY A 24 -10.78 -2.12 2.81
CA GLY A 24 -12.10 -2.50 3.29
C GLY A 24 -13.24 -1.82 2.53
N ALA A 25 -14.42 -2.43 2.55
CA ALA A 25 -15.61 -1.87 1.90
C ALA A 25 -16.00 -0.49 2.47
N LEU A 26 -15.86 -0.31 3.79
CA LEU A 26 -16.23 0.92 4.53
C LEU A 26 -15.04 1.77 4.95
N ARG A 27 -13.89 1.13 5.17
CA ARG A 27 -12.69 1.71 5.77
C ARG A 27 -11.48 1.30 4.94
N VAL A 28 -10.51 2.19 4.81
CA VAL A 28 -9.25 1.89 4.14
C VAL A 28 -8.11 2.29 5.05
N GLY A 29 -7.34 1.33 5.51
CA GLY A 29 -6.11 1.58 6.27
C GLY A 29 -5.05 2.21 5.37
N VAL A 30 -4.25 3.11 5.92
CA VAL A 30 -3.17 3.79 5.18
C VAL A 30 -1.85 3.64 5.93
N ALA A 31 -0.79 3.30 5.21
CA ALA A 31 0.56 3.28 5.74
C ALA A 31 1.58 3.87 4.76
N HIS A 32 2.70 4.35 5.29
CA HIS A 32 3.84 4.84 4.51
C HIS A 32 5.10 4.04 4.85
N GLY A 33 5.95 3.81 3.86
CA GLY A 33 7.20 3.07 4.02
C GLY A 33 8.17 3.36 2.89
N ASN A 34 9.41 2.93 3.04
CA ASN A 34 10.46 3.20 2.06
C ASN A 34 11.50 2.07 1.99
N THR A 35 12.27 2.05 0.90
CA THR A 35 13.30 1.03 0.67
C THR A 35 14.55 1.17 1.53
N VAL A 36 14.76 2.31 2.20
CA VAL A 36 15.94 2.58 3.04
C VAL A 36 15.84 1.84 4.36
N THR A 37 14.73 2.06 5.08
CA THR A 37 14.51 1.42 6.38
C THR A 37 13.90 0.03 6.22
N ARG A 38 13.25 -0.25 5.08
CA ARG A 38 12.44 -1.46 4.84
C ARG A 38 11.37 -1.68 5.93
N THR A 39 10.88 -0.59 6.50
CA THR A 39 9.82 -0.56 7.51
C THR A 39 8.64 0.26 7.02
N ALA A 40 7.48 0.05 7.64
CA ALA A 40 6.28 0.82 7.38
C ALA A 40 5.71 1.43 8.66
N GLN A 41 5.03 2.55 8.54
CA GLN A 41 4.36 3.24 9.63
C GLN A 41 2.88 3.41 9.30
N PRO A 42 1.96 3.03 10.22
CA PRO A 42 0.55 3.30 10.05
C PRO A 42 0.31 4.82 10.09
N LEU A 43 -0.48 5.33 9.16
CA LEU A 43 -0.84 6.75 9.07
C LEU A 43 -2.28 7.03 9.54
N GLY A 44 -3.10 5.99 9.63
CA GLY A 44 -4.49 6.04 10.07
C GLY A 44 -5.46 5.51 9.02
N THR A 45 -6.76 5.61 9.32
CA THR A 45 -7.80 5.02 8.49
C THR A 45 -8.72 6.02 7.82
N ILE A 46 -8.98 5.79 6.54
CA ILE A 46 -9.98 6.50 5.74
C ILE A 46 -11.33 5.80 5.91
N ALA A 47 -12.17 6.33 6.80
CA ALA A 47 -13.59 5.96 6.88
C ALA A 47 -14.42 6.76 5.85
N ALA A 48 -14.32 6.39 4.58
CA ALA A 48 -15.08 7.00 3.48
C ALA A 48 -15.25 6.04 2.30
N THR A 49 -16.29 6.28 1.49
CA THR A 49 -16.64 5.49 0.31
C THR A 49 -16.71 6.36 -0.95
N GLY A 50 -16.72 5.72 -2.12
CA GLY A 50 -16.92 6.41 -3.40
C GLY A 50 -15.89 7.52 -3.64
N ILE A 51 -16.36 8.69 -4.10
CA ILE A 51 -15.50 9.81 -4.48
C ILE A 51 -14.73 10.38 -3.27
N GLN A 52 -15.36 10.50 -2.10
CA GLN A 52 -14.75 11.05 -0.89
C GLN A 52 -13.53 10.24 -0.43
N ARG A 53 -13.54 8.92 -0.65
CA ARG A 53 -12.37 8.07 -0.39
C ARG A 53 -11.16 8.54 -1.19
N PHE A 54 -11.33 8.72 -2.50
CA PHE A 54 -10.25 9.12 -3.38
C PHE A 54 -9.77 10.54 -3.12
N GLU A 55 -10.64 11.45 -2.70
CA GLU A 55 -10.25 12.80 -2.27
C GLU A 55 -9.33 12.74 -1.03
N ARG A 56 -9.63 11.86 -0.08
CA ARG A 56 -8.76 11.65 1.10
C ARG A 56 -7.44 10.99 0.72
N ILE A 57 -7.47 9.99 -0.16
CA ILE A 57 -6.25 9.36 -0.70
C ILE A 57 -5.37 10.38 -1.41
N GLN A 58 -5.96 11.28 -2.20
CA GLN A 58 -5.23 12.35 -2.88
C GLN A 58 -4.47 13.24 -1.90
N LYS A 59 -5.04 13.52 -0.71
CA LYS A 59 -4.33 14.28 0.34
C LYS A 59 -3.10 13.55 0.84
N PHE A 60 -3.20 12.24 1.09
CA PHE A 60 -2.03 11.43 1.47
C PHE A 60 -0.98 11.39 0.35
N ILE A 61 -1.38 11.19 -0.91
CA ILE A 61 -0.46 11.20 -2.05
C ILE A 61 0.24 12.55 -2.19
N ALA A 62 -0.50 13.67 -2.06
CA ALA A 62 0.08 15.01 -2.14
C ALA A 62 1.07 15.29 -1.00
N GLN A 63 0.77 14.79 0.21
CA GLN A 63 1.60 14.97 1.39
C GLN A 63 2.87 14.12 1.35
N TRP A 64 2.76 12.84 0.96
CA TRP A 64 3.85 11.86 1.06
C TRP A 64 4.61 11.63 -0.24
N GLN A 65 4.05 12.04 -1.38
CA GLN A 65 4.65 11.94 -2.71
C GLN A 65 5.29 10.56 -2.99
N PRO A 66 4.53 9.46 -2.88
CA PRO A 66 5.09 8.13 -3.07
C PRO A 66 5.48 7.86 -4.53
N ASP A 67 6.51 7.04 -4.74
CA ASP A 67 6.89 6.55 -6.06
C ASP A 67 5.91 5.52 -6.62
N ALA A 68 5.29 4.74 -5.73
CA ALA A 68 4.27 3.75 -6.09
C ALA A 68 3.29 3.51 -4.93
N LEU A 69 2.16 2.93 -5.27
CA LEU A 69 1.13 2.53 -4.32
C LEU A 69 1.15 1.02 -4.16
N VAL A 70 0.83 0.55 -2.96
CA VAL A 70 0.68 -0.87 -2.63
C VAL A 70 -0.76 -1.11 -2.18
N ILE A 71 -1.38 -2.19 -2.61
CA ILE A 71 -2.68 -2.62 -2.12
C ILE A 71 -2.64 -4.07 -1.64
N GLY A 72 -3.30 -4.34 -0.52
CA GLY A 72 -3.63 -5.69 -0.10
C GLY A 72 -4.69 -6.29 -1.02
N VAL A 73 -4.49 -7.54 -1.42
CA VAL A 73 -5.48 -8.32 -2.16
C VAL A 73 -5.73 -9.62 -1.39
N PRO A 74 -6.96 -9.83 -0.90
CA PRO A 74 -7.32 -11.06 -0.23
C PRO A 74 -7.19 -12.24 -1.21
N PHE A 75 -6.54 -13.31 -0.79
CA PHE A 75 -6.44 -14.56 -1.56
C PHE A 75 -7.17 -15.66 -0.79
N HIS A 76 -8.09 -16.39 -1.43
CA HIS A 76 -8.69 -17.57 -0.80
C HIS A 76 -8.82 -18.74 -1.77
N PRO A 77 -8.68 -19.98 -1.26
CA PRO A 77 -8.85 -21.20 -2.04
C PRO A 77 -10.32 -21.60 -2.31
N ASP A 78 -11.30 -21.10 -1.54
CA ASP A 78 -12.65 -21.71 -1.46
C ASP A 78 -13.80 -20.89 -2.11
N GLY A 79 -13.50 -19.95 -3.01
CA GLY A 79 -14.48 -19.35 -3.93
C GLY A 79 -15.25 -18.09 -3.47
N ALA A 80 -15.70 -17.98 -2.22
CA ALA A 80 -16.42 -16.79 -1.71
C ALA A 80 -15.59 -15.49 -1.70
N ALA A 81 -14.28 -15.61 -1.85
CA ALA A 81 -13.33 -14.52 -1.85
C ALA A 81 -13.15 -13.79 -3.18
N HIS A 82 -13.59 -14.38 -4.28
CA HIS A 82 -13.40 -13.78 -5.60
C HIS A 82 -14.00 -12.36 -5.65
N ASP A 83 -15.13 -12.12 -4.99
CA ASP A 83 -15.75 -10.80 -4.92
C ASP A 83 -14.93 -9.76 -4.15
N ASN A 84 -14.20 -10.16 -3.10
CA ASN A 84 -13.34 -9.25 -2.34
C ASN A 84 -12.04 -8.95 -3.12
N THR A 85 -11.43 -9.99 -3.69
CA THR A 85 -10.27 -9.87 -4.57
C THR A 85 -10.57 -8.94 -5.75
N GLU A 86 -11.71 -9.15 -6.44
CA GLU A 86 -12.10 -8.32 -7.57
C GLU A 86 -12.38 -6.87 -7.16
N ARG A 87 -12.97 -6.65 -5.98
CA ARG A 87 -13.16 -5.30 -5.44
C ARG A 87 -11.83 -4.61 -5.13
N ALA A 88 -10.87 -5.30 -4.51
CA ALA A 88 -9.54 -4.77 -4.22
C ALA A 88 -8.78 -4.44 -5.51
N ARG A 89 -8.77 -5.36 -6.49
CA ARG A 89 -8.16 -5.13 -7.80
C ARG A 89 -8.81 -3.97 -8.56
N ARG A 90 -10.14 -3.87 -8.53
CA ARG A 90 -10.86 -2.74 -9.10
C ARG A 90 -10.45 -1.43 -8.44
N PHE A 91 -10.30 -1.42 -7.12
CA PHE A 91 -9.79 -0.27 -6.39
C PHE A 91 -8.36 0.09 -6.84
N GLY A 92 -7.46 -0.88 -7.00
CA GLY A 92 -6.13 -0.66 -7.56
C GLY A 92 -6.14 -0.02 -8.94
N ARG A 93 -6.97 -0.54 -9.86
CA ARG A 93 -7.15 0.06 -11.20
C ARG A 93 -7.66 1.50 -11.14
N GLN A 94 -8.57 1.80 -10.21
CA GLN A 94 -9.06 3.16 -9.99
C GLN A 94 -7.98 4.09 -9.46
N LEU A 95 -7.12 3.63 -8.55
CA LEU A 95 -5.97 4.39 -8.07
C LEU A 95 -5.01 4.73 -9.22
N GLN A 96 -4.64 3.71 -10.00
CA GLN A 96 -3.74 3.88 -11.14
C GLN A 96 -4.32 4.86 -12.17
N GLY A 97 -5.58 4.69 -12.56
CA GLY A 97 -6.24 5.55 -13.55
C GLY A 97 -6.41 7.00 -13.08
N ARG A 98 -6.58 7.24 -11.77
CA ARG A 98 -6.83 8.58 -11.21
C ARG A 98 -5.56 9.34 -10.87
N PHE A 99 -4.52 8.65 -10.43
CA PHE A 99 -3.31 9.28 -9.90
C PHE A 99 -2.06 9.05 -10.77
N GLY A 100 -2.13 8.16 -11.75
CA GLY A 100 -1.00 7.87 -12.66
C GLY A 100 0.18 7.15 -12.00
N LEU A 101 0.02 6.71 -10.74
CA LEU A 101 1.03 5.97 -10.01
C LEU A 101 0.92 4.46 -10.28
N SER A 102 2.07 3.78 -10.30
CA SER A 102 2.10 2.33 -10.34
C SER A 102 1.43 1.77 -9.08
N VAL A 103 0.62 0.73 -9.24
CA VAL A 103 -0.06 0.04 -8.14
C VAL A 103 0.43 -1.40 -8.09
N ILE A 104 0.97 -1.78 -6.95
CA ILE A 104 1.52 -3.11 -6.68
C ILE A 104 0.51 -3.88 -5.83
N GLU A 105 0.10 -5.05 -6.30
CA GLU A 105 -0.77 -5.96 -5.55
C GLU A 105 0.08 -6.87 -4.65
N VAL A 106 -0.25 -6.92 -3.37
CA VAL A 106 0.38 -7.81 -2.37
C VAL A 106 -0.67 -8.80 -1.87
N ASP A 107 -0.29 -10.07 -1.90
CA ASP A 107 -1.14 -11.15 -1.43
C ASP A 107 -1.15 -11.20 0.11
N GLU A 108 -2.34 -11.10 0.70
CA GLU A 108 -2.59 -11.08 2.15
C GLU A 108 -2.49 -12.48 2.81
N ARG A 109 -1.97 -13.49 2.10
CA ARG A 109 -1.85 -14.89 2.57
C ARG A 109 -1.10 -15.09 3.89
N TYR A 110 -0.35 -14.11 4.37
CA TYR A 110 0.42 -14.21 5.60
C TYR A 110 -0.10 -13.21 6.63
N SER A 111 -0.14 -13.66 7.90
CA SER A 111 -0.36 -12.87 9.12
C SER A 111 -1.75 -12.92 9.77
N THR A 112 -2.16 -14.10 10.23
CA THR A 112 -2.81 -14.15 11.57
C THR A 112 -1.75 -14.23 12.68
N THR A 113 -0.59 -14.83 12.42
CA THR A 113 0.46 -15.03 13.45
C THR A 113 1.35 -13.80 13.69
N GLU A 114 1.60 -12.94 12.69
CA GLU A 114 2.46 -11.74 12.82
C GLU A 114 1.69 -10.50 13.31
N ALA A 115 0.39 -10.41 13.00
CA ALA A 115 -0.49 -9.34 13.45
C ALA A 115 -0.62 -9.27 14.98
N HIS A 116 -0.45 -10.40 15.67
CA HIS A 116 -0.45 -10.46 17.13
C HIS A 116 0.71 -9.70 17.78
N SER A 117 1.76 -9.30 17.05
CA SER A 117 2.87 -8.52 17.62
C SER A 117 2.74 -7.01 17.42
N PHE A 118 1.88 -6.54 16.51
CA PHE A 118 1.80 -5.12 16.10
C PHE A 118 0.67 -4.31 16.75
N GLY A 119 -0.09 -4.89 17.69
CA GLY A 119 -1.14 -4.19 18.44
C GLY A 119 -1.57 -4.85 19.74
N ALA A 120 -0.83 -5.87 20.21
CA ALA A 120 -1.15 -6.57 21.44
C ALA A 120 -0.88 -5.69 22.67
N GLY A 121 -1.90 -4.91 23.05
CA GLY A 121 -1.90 -4.13 24.29
C GLY A 121 -2.70 -2.83 24.22
N ASP A 122 -2.96 -2.29 23.03
CA ASP A 122 -3.69 -1.02 22.87
C ASP A 122 -5.07 -1.25 22.24
N VAL A 123 -6.10 -1.14 23.08
CA VAL A 123 -7.51 -1.23 22.68
C VAL A 123 -7.95 -0.09 21.74
N ASN A 124 -7.15 0.97 21.61
CA ASN A 124 -7.41 2.10 20.71
C ASN A 124 -6.61 2.03 19.41
N ALA A 125 -5.84 0.96 19.19
CA ALA A 125 -5.03 0.80 17.99
C ALA A 125 -5.89 0.77 16.71
N ASP A 126 -5.50 1.55 15.70
CA ASP A 126 -6.19 1.59 14.41
C ASP A 126 -5.81 0.35 13.58
N ILE A 127 -6.58 -0.72 13.76
CA ILE A 127 -6.29 -2.05 13.19
C ILE A 127 -6.13 -2.00 11.66
N ASP A 128 -6.99 -1.26 10.95
CA ASP A 128 -6.88 -1.21 9.48
C ASP A 128 -5.56 -0.54 9.04
N ALA A 129 -5.14 0.52 9.73
CA ALA A 129 -3.87 1.19 9.43
C ALA A 129 -2.66 0.30 9.74
N ILE A 130 -2.74 -0.50 10.81
CA ILE A 130 -1.73 -1.51 11.15
C ILE A 130 -1.65 -2.59 10.07
N SER A 131 -2.80 -3.09 9.60
CA SER A 131 -2.85 -4.04 8.48
C SER A 131 -2.17 -3.47 7.23
N ALA A 132 -2.45 -2.22 6.88
CA ALA A 132 -1.80 -1.55 5.75
C ALA A 132 -0.26 -1.46 5.93
N ALA A 133 0.22 -1.26 7.16
CA ALA A 133 1.65 -1.24 7.46
C ALA A 133 2.28 -2.64 7.31
N ILE A 134 1.61 -3.69 7.79
CA ILE A 134 2.07 -5.08 7.64
C ILE A 134 2.18 -5.46 6.16
N ILE A 135 1.14 -5.15 5.36
CA ILE A 135 1.14 -5.37 3.91
C ILE A 135 2.34 -4.69 3.25
N LEU A 136 2.64 -3.45 3.66
CA LEU A 136 3.76 -2.71 3.11
C LEU A 136 5.12 -3.27 3.54
N GLU A 137 5.29 -3.65 4.79
CA GLU A 137 6.53 -4.28 5.25
C GLU A 137 6.78 -5.60 4.54
N GLN A 138 5.76 -6.43 4.31
CA GLN A 138 5.87 -7.65 3.54
C GLN A 138 6.42 -7.36 2.13
N HIS A 139 5.88 -6.34 1.46
CA HIS A 139 6.40 -5.91 0.16
C HIS A 139 7.86 -5.48 0.24
N LEU A 140 8.20 -4.59 1.18
CA LEU A 140 9.54 -4.01 1.32
C LEU A 140 10.60 -5.07 1.65
N ARG A 141 10.26 -6.07 2.47
CA ARG A 141 11.14 -7.19 2.83
C ARG A 141 11.38 -8.14 1.66
N GLY A 142 10.40 -8.28 0.76
CA GLY A 142 10.51 -9.10 -0.45
C GLY A 142 11.32 -8.45 -1.58
N LEU A 143 11.73 -7.18 -1.45
CA LEU A 143 12.60 -6.52 -2.41
C LEU A 143 14.04 -7.06 -2.32
N PRO A 144 14.73 -7.22 -3.46
CA PRO A 144 16.12 -7.70 -3.51
C PRO A 144 17.10 -6.78 -2.75
#